data_AF-A0A959VGZ5-F1
#
_entry.id   AF-A0A959VGZ5-F1
#
_cell.length_a   1.000
_cell.length_b   1.000
_cell.length_c   1.000
_cell.angle_alpha   90.00
_cell.angle_beta   90.00
_cell.angle_gamma   90.00
#
_symmetry.space_group_name_H-M   'P 1'
#
loop_
_entity.id
_entity.type
_entity.pdbx_description
1 polymer ?
#
loop_
_entity_poly.entity_id
_entity_poly.type
_entity_poly.pdbx_seq_one_letter_code
_entity_poly.pdbx_strand_id
1 'polypeptide(L)'
;MSSTPPPFNPEAPRPKSSSNPLLWIIVALVAFCCIAIIMTGIAGYTGVKAVGNIATCPVTMGLAGSSLKEYAKETGSFPSAETWQEDIASYYNKRADKIRGEMEDAGPFKSIIQVQDIANALTCNKQNPTTGIYFNAELAGKKWEDYKDKTDMVLLFEDKGSDKNGARVFKKRTGDSDATVFGEKRPWFEFTLGEEFDSMNQGTIKVNTGSSDDEEPASDEEKSDSEEGTDKAETESV
;
A
#
# COMPACT_ATOMS: atom_id res chain seq x y z
N MET A 1 -61.80 -44.23 73.26
CA MET A 1 -60.48 -44.44 72.65
C MET A 1 -60.65 -44.39 71.14
N SER A 2 -59.88 -43.52 70.52
CA SER A 2 -59.92 -43.08 69.12
C SER A 2 -59.51 -44.16 68.13
N SER A 3 -60.00 -44.05 66.89
CA SER A 3 -59.24 -44.44 65.69
C SER A 3 -59.81 -43.70 64.48
N THR A 4 -59.39 -42.44 64.33
CA THR A 4 -59.61 -41.66 63.12
C THR A 4 -58.46 -41.99 62.15
N PRO A 5 -58.72 -42.45 60.92
CA PRO A 5 -57.66 -42.77 59.97
C PRO A 5 -56.90 -41.51 59.54
N PRO A 6 -55.60 -41.61 59.24
CA PRO A 6 -54.78 -40.45 58.88
C PRO A 6 -55.22 -39.84 57.53
N PRO A 7 -55.13 -38.52 57.37
CA PRO A 7 -55.45 -37.87 56.10
C PRO A 7 -54.42 -38.22 55.02
N PHE A 8 -54.93 -38.55 53.82
CA PHE A 8 -54.14 -38.74 52.61
C PHE A 8 -53.47 -37.41 52.23
N ASN A 9 -52.15 -37.37 52.25
CA ASN A 9 -51.37 -36.24 51.75
C ASN A 9 -51.00 -36.53 50.29
N PRO A 10 -51.60 -35.86 49.28
CA PRO A 10 -51.17 -36.05 47.89
C PRO A 10 -49.73 -35.53 47.76
N GLU A 11 -48.81 -36.45 47.46
CA GLU A 11 -47.41 -36.14 47.19
C GLU A 11 -47.36 -35.10 46.06
N ALA A 12 -46.76 -33.93 46.33
CA ALA A 12 -46.63 -32.87 45.34
C ALA A 12 -45.98 -33.42 44.06
N PRO A 13 -46.47 -33.07 42.86
CA PRO A 13 -45.90 -33.55 41.61
C PRO A 13 -44.44 -33.12 41.54
N ARG A 14 -43.52 -34.08 41.61
CA ARG A 14 -42.08 -33.82 41.42
C ARG A 14 -41.90 -33.29 39.99
N PRO A 15 -41.28 -32.11 39.79
CA PRO A 15 -41.00 -31.63 38.45
C PRO A 15 -40.04 -32.61 37.77
N LYS A 16 -40.53 -33.28 36.72
CA LYS A 16 -39.74 -34.23 35.94
C LYS A 16 -38.80 -33.43 35.03
N SER A 17 -37.72 -32.91 35.60
CA SER A 17 -36.62 -32.35 34.81
C SER A 17 -35.82 -33.50 34.20
N SER A 18 -36.30 -34.06 33.10
CA SER A 18 -35.47 -34.90 32.24
C SER A 18 -34.72 -34.01 31.25
N SER A 19 -33.84 -33.16 31.79
CA SER A 19 -32.81 -32.55 30.96
C SER A 19 -31.85 -33.66 30.55
N ASN A 20 -32.09 -34.23 29.37
CA ASN A 20 -31.26 -35.30 28.83
C ASN A 20 -29.85 -34.71 28.59
N PRO A 21 -28.82 -35.10 29.35
CA PRO A 21 -27.50 -34.49 29.26
C PRO A 21 -26.90 -34.63 27.86
N LEU A 22 -27.33 -35.65 27.10
CA LEU A 22 -26.95 -35.86 25.71
C LEU A 22 -27.44 -34.73 24.79
N LEU A 23 -28.63 -34.17 25.04
CA LEU A 23 -29.16 -33.02 24.29
C LEU A 23 -28.29 -31.79 24.51
N TRP A 24 -27.87 -31.55 25.75
CA TRP A 24 -26.97 -30.43 26.10
C TRP A 24 -25.58 -30.58 25.48
N ILE A 25 -25.05 -31.81 25.37
CA ILE A 25 -23.78 -32.08 24.69
C ILE A 25 -23.89 -31.80 23.18
N ILE A 26 -24.99 -32.21 22.53
CA ILE A 26 -25.21 -31.95 21.10
C ILE A 26 -25.36 -30.44 20.85
N VAL A 27 -26.12 -29.73 21.69
CA VAL A 27 -26.28 -28.27 21.60
C VAL A 27 -24.94 -27.56 21.82
N ALA A 28 -24.13 -28.01 22.78
CA ALA A 28 -22.80 -27.43 23.01
C ALA A 28 -21.84 -27.66 21.83
N LEU A 29 -21.88 -28.83 21.18
CA LEU A 29 -21.07 -29.13 20.01
C LEU A 29 -21.47 -28.27 18.80
N VAL A 30 -22.77 -28.11 18.55
CA VAL A 30 -23.31 -27.25 17.48
C VAL A 30 -22.96 -25.79 17.76
N ALA A 31 -23.15 -25.32 19.00
CA ALA A 31 -22.79 -23.96 19.40
C ALA A 31 -21.28 -23.71 19.22
N PHE A 32 -20.42 -24.66 19.60
CA PHE A 32 -18.98 -24.56 19.39
C PHE A 32 -18.62 -24.46 17.89
N CYS A 33 -19.26 -25.26 17.05
CA CYS A 33 -19.06 -25.21 15.60
C CYS A 33 -19.50 -23.86 15.01
N CYS A 34 -20.65 -23.33 15.43
CA CYS A 34 -21.13 -22.02 15.01
C CYS A 34 -20.21 -20.88 15.49
N ILE A 35 -19.73 -20.94 16.74
CA ILE A 35 -18.78 -19.95 17.29
C ILE A 35 -17.46 -20.01 16.52
N ALA A 36 -16.93 -21.19 16.20
CA ALA A 36 -15.71 -21.34 15.42
C ALA A 36 -15.83 -20.73 14.02
N ILE A 37 -16.95 -20.93 13.33
CA ILE A 37 -17.23 -20.33 12.02
C ILE A 37 -17.31 -18.80 12.14
N ILE A 38 -18.01 -18.27 13.15
CA ILE A 38 -18.13 -16.83 13.37
C ILE A 38 -16.75 -16.22 13.69
N MET A 39 -15.97 -16.84 14.57
CA MET A 39 -14.63 -16.35 14.93
C MET A 39 -13.68 -16.37 13.73
N THR A 40 -13.71 -17.43 12.92
CA THR A 40 -12.91 -17.53 11.69
C THR A 40 -13.36 -16.50 10.65
N GLY A 41 -14.67 -16.27 10.52
CA GLY A 41 -15.23 -15.25 9.64
C GLY A 41 -14.85 -13.82 10.05
N ILE A 42 -14.90 -13.51 11.35
CA ILE A 42 -14.47 -12.20 11.88
C ILE A 42 -12.97 -12.00 11.69
N ALA A 43 -12.14 -12.99 12.06
CA ALA A 43 -10.70 -12.92 11.91
C ALA A 43 -10.29 -12.76 10.42
N GLY A 44 -10.90 -13.55 9.53
CA GLY A 44 -10.70 -13.44 8.09
C GLY A 44 -11.11 -12.07 7.54
N TYR A 45 -12.27 -11.54 7.96
CA TYR A 45 -12.73 -10.22 7.55
C TYR A 45 -11.81 -9.08 8.04
N THR A 46 -11.30 -9.17 9.27
CA THR A 46 -10.34 -8.19 9.80
C THR A 46 -8.98 -8.27 9.11
N GLY A 47 -8.50 -9.47 8.79
CA GLY A 47 -7.24 -9.68 8.07
C GLY A 47 -7.30 -9.13 6.64
N VAL A 48 -8.38 -9.40 5.91
CA VAL A 48 -8.60 -8.90 4.54
C VAL A 48 -8.65 -7.37 4.50
N LYS A 49 -9.30 -6.73 5.49
CA LYS A 49 -9.30 -5.26 5.61
C LYS A 49 -7.93 -4.66 5.94
N ALA A 50 -7.13 -5.33 6.77
CA ALA A 50 -5.78 -4.89 7.08
C ALA A 50 -4.88 -4.92 5.85
N VAL A 51 -4.93 -6.00 5.07
CA VAL A 51 -4.19 -6.16 3.80
C VAL A 51 -4.60 -5.09 2.78
N GLY A 52 -5.89 -4.76 2.68
CA GLY A 52 -6.37 -3.80 1.70
C GLY A 52 -5.87 -2.36 1.91
N ASN A 53 -5.72 -1.93 3.16
CA ASN A 53 -5.18 -0.60 3.46
C ASN A 53 -3.69 -0.47 3.10
N ILE A 54 -2.94 -1.57 3.10
CA ILE A 54 -1.50 -1.59 2.82
C ILE A 54 -1.25 -1.46 1.31
N ALA A 55 -2.02 -2.15 0.49
CA ALA A 55 -1.85 -2.14 -0.97
C ALA A 55 -2.37 -0.85 -1.63
N THR A 56 -3.26 -0.11 -0.97
CA THR A 56 -3.95 1.05 -1.58
C THR A 56 -3.00 2.20 -1.92
N CYS A 57 -2.00 2.49 -1.08
CA CYS A 57 -1.06 3.60 -1.33
C CYS A 57 -0.19 3.34 -2.57
N PRO A 58 0.55 2.20 -2.67
CA PRO A 58 1.27 1.82 -3.88
C PRO A 58 0.44 1.92 -5.16
N VAL A 59 -0.77 1.36 -5.15
CA VAL A 59 -1.64 1.34 -6.33
C VAL A 59 -2.08 2.76 -6.71
N THR A 60 -2.50 3.57 -5.73
CA THR A 60 -2.93 4.95 -5.99
C THR A 60 -1.76 5.79 -6.52
N MET A 61 -0.56 5.62 -5.94
CA MET A 61 0.64 6.34 -6.35
C MET A 61 1.09 5.92 -7.75
N GLY A 62 1.09 4.63 -8.07
CA GLY A 62 1.44 4.13 -9.40
C GLY A 62 0.45 4.55 -10.49
N LEU A 63 -0.85 4.58 -10.18
CA LEU A 63 -1.89 5.13 -11.05
C LEU A 63 -1.65 6.61 -11.34
N ALA A 64 -1.53 7.43 -10.29
CA ALA A 64 -1.28 8.86 -10.41
C ALA A 64 0.03 9.15 -11.16
N GLY A 65 1.09 8.42 -10.84
CA GLY A 65 2.40 8.57 -11.48
C GLY A 65 2.34 8.25 -12.97
N SER A 66 1.67 7.16 -13.35
CA SER A 66 1.48 6.80 -14.75
C SER A 66 0.64 7.82 -15.51
N SER A 67 -0.41 8.36 -14.88
CA SER A 67 -1.24 9.42 -15.44
C SER A 67 -0.49 10.74 -15.61
N LEU A 68 0.38 11.12 -14.68
CA LEU A 68 1.28 12.28 -14.81
C LEU A 68 2.24 12.12 -15.99
N LYS A 69 2.84 10.93 -16.15
CA LYS A 69 3.74 10.65 -17.27
C LYS A 69 3.00 10.67 -18.61
N GLU A 70 1.79 10.13 -18.67
CA GLU A 70 0.96 10.15 -19.89
C GLU A 70 0.56 11.58 -20.26
N TYR A 71 0.07 12.36 -19.29
CA TYR A 71 -0.21 13.79 -19.47
C TYR A 71 1.02 14.54 -20.01
N ALA A 72 2.19 14.34 -19.39
CA ALA A 72 3.42 15.05 -19.78
C ALA A 72 3.92 14.64 -21.17
N LYS A 73 3.75 13.38 -21.55
CA LYS A 73 4.07 12.89 -22.90
C LYS A 73 3.15 13.49 -23.97
N GLU A 74 1.86 13.67 -23.67
CA GLU A 74 0.88 14.21 -24.63
C GLU A 74 0.92 15.74 -24.73
N THR A 75 1.13 16.43 -23.61
CA THR A 75 1.14 17.92 -23.56
C THR A 75 2.53 18.52 -23.70
N GLY A 76 3.58 17.72 -23.55
CA GLY A 76 4.99 18.13 -23.61
C GLY A 76 5.59 18.58 -22.27
N SER A 77 4.77 18.81 -21.24
CA SER A 77 5.22 19.25 -19.90
C SER A 77 4.41 18.63 -18.78
N PHE A 78 5.01 18.50 -17.60
CA PHE A 78 4.27 18.15 -16.39
C PHE A 78 3.26 19.26 -16.03
N PRO A 79 2.15 18.91 -15.36
CA PRO A 79 1.15 19.88 -14.96
C PRO A 79 1.69 20.89 -13.93
N SER A 80 0.89 21.90 -13.63
CA SER A 80 1.21 22.85 -12.57
C SER A 80 1.12 22.17 -11.19
N ALA A 81 1.89 22.66 -10.22
CA ALA A 81 1.84 22.14 -8.85
C ALA A 81 0.45 22.35 -8.19
N GLU A 82 -0.28 23.39 -8.60
CA GLU A 82 -1.55 23.80 -7.98
C GLU A 82 -2.74 22.99 -8.48
N THR A 83 -2.64 22.40 -9.68
CA THR A 83 -3.76 21.76 -10.39
C THR A 83 -3.46 20.33 -10.83
N TRP A 84 -2.33 19.74 -10.41
CA TRP A 84 -1.85 18.48 -11.00
C TRP A 84 -2.85 17.31 -10.95
N GLN A 85 -3.67 17.16 -9.89
CA GLN A 85 -4.67 16.08 -9.84
C GLN A 85 -5.81 16.33 -10.81
N GLU A 86 -6.18 17.59 -10.99
CA GLU A 86 -7.25 18.01 -11.90
C GLU A 86 -6.81 17.82 -13.36
N ASP A 87 -5.58 18.22 -13.67
CA ASP A 87 -4.99 18.11 -15.00
C ASP A 87 -4.87 16.65 -15.47
N ILE A 88 -4.56 15.72 -14.55
CA ILE A 88 -4.43 14.30 -14.88
C ILE A 88 -5.73 13.51 -14.69
N ALA A 89 -6.81 14.12 -14.21
CA ALA A 89 -8.01 13.41 -13.74
C ALA A 89 -8.60 12.47 -14.80
N SER A 90 -8.61 12.90 -16.07
CA SER A 90 -9.08 12.07 -17.19
C SER A 90 -8.24 10.80 -17.36
N TYR A 91 -6.91 10.93 -17.39
CA TYR A 91 -5.97 9.82 -17.52
C TYR A 91 -6.05 8.87 -16.33
N TYR A 92 -6.18 9.43 -15.12
CA TYR A 92 -6.31 8.65 -13.91
C TYR A 92 -7.61 7.86 -13.88
N ASN A 93 -8.75 8.50 -14.15
CA ASN A 93 -10.06 7.85 -14.12
C ASN A 93 -10.15 6.73 -15.16
N LYS A 94 -9.63 6.93 -16.36
CA LYS A 94 -9.54 5.89 -17.40
C LYS A 94 -8.80 4.64 -16.89
N ARG A 95 -7.66 4.82 -16.20
CA ARG A 95 -6.88 3.71 -15.63
C ARG A 95 -7.56 3.10 -14.41
N ALA A 96 -8.13 3.93 -13.55
CA ALA A 96 -8.90 3.50 -12.39
C ALA A 96 -10.08 2.61 -12.79
N ASP A 97 -10.81 2.97 -13.85
CA ASP A 97 -11.96 2.22 -14.35
C ASP A 97 -11.54 0.88 -14.95
N LYS A 98 -10.39 0.83 -15.64
CA LYS A 98 -9.80 -0.45 -16.10
C LYS A 98 -9.52 -1.38 -14.92
N ILE A 99 -8.88 -0.88 -13.86
CA ILE A 99 -8.58 -1.68 -12.66
C ILE A 99 -9.86 -2.09 -11.94
N ARG A 100 -10.84 -1.18 -11.80
CA ARG A 100 -12.14 -1.50 -11.21
C ARG A 100 -12.83 -2.62 -11.99
N GLY A 101 -12.81 -2.55 -13.33
CA GLY A 101 -13.31 -3.58 -14.23
C GLY A 101 -12.63 -4.93 -14.01
N GLU A 102 -11.29 -4.97 -14.02
CA GLU A 102 -10.50 -6.18 -13.75
C GLU A 102 -10.78 -6.77 -12.34
N MET A 103 -11.12 -5.92 -11.37
CA MET A 103 -11.46 -6.34 -10.01
C MET A 103 -12.92 -6.75 -9.81
N GLU A 104 -13.83 -6.42 -10.74
CA GLU A 104 -15.21 -6.91 -10.65
C GLU A 104 -15.27 -8.44 -10.73
N ASP A 105 -14.33 -9.03 -11.48
CA ASP A 105 -14.18 -10.47 -11.65
C ASP A 105 -13.39 -11.15 -10.52
N ALA A 106 -12.82 -10.38 -9.57
CA ALA A 106 -11.96 -10.90 -8.49
C ALA A 106 -12.73 -11.49 -7.28
N GLY A 107 -14.07 -11.60 -7.36
CA GLY A 107 -14.89 -12.26 -6.35
C GLY A 107 -14.81 -11.61 -4.94
N PRO A 108 -14.73 -12.40 -3.85
CA PRO A 108 -14.77 -11.86 -2.48
C PRO A 108 -13.60 -10.91 -2.12
N PHE A 109 -12.57 -10.86 -2.97
CA PHE A 109 -11.40 -10.01 -2.81
C PHE A 109 -11.52 -8.63 -3.49
N LYS A 110 -12.64 -8.33 -4.18
CA LYS A 110 -12.93 -7.05 -4.83
C LYS A 110 -12.74 -5.82 -3.92
N SER A 111 -12.85 -6.00 -2.60
CA SER A 111 -12.74 -4.93 -1.62
C SER A 111 -11.31 -4.67 -1.10
N ILE A 112 -10.33 -5.49 -1.48
CA ILE A 112 -8.95 -5.36 -0.99
C ILE A 112 -8.30 -4.10 -1.54
N ILE A 113 -8.41 -3.82 -2.84
CA ILE A 113 -7.76 -2.67 -3.43
C ILE A 113 -8.82 -1.61 -3.73
N GLN A 114 -8.78 -0.50 -3.00
CA GLN A 114 -9.69 0.61 -3.23
C GLN A 114 -8.97 1.71 -3.98
N VAL A 115 -9.23 1.80 -5.30
CA VAL A 115 -8.74 2.92 -6.10
C VAL A 115 -9.39 4.21 -5.61
N GLN A 116 -8.57 5.11 -5.09
CA GLN A 116 -9.03 6.40 -4.57
C GLN A 116 -9.58 7.28 -5.68
N ASP A 117 -10.56 8.11 -5.33
CA ASP A 117 -11.11 9.13 -6.21
C ASP A 117 -10.16 10.33 -6.29
N ILE A 118 -9.70 10.64 -7.50
CA ILE A 118 -8.77 11.74 -7.77
C ILE A 118 -9.38 13.13 -7.54
N ALA A 119 -10.70 13.24 -7.43
CA ALA A 119 -11.34 14.50 -7.03
C ALA A 119 -11.02 14.90 -5.58
N ASN A 120 -10.55 13.95 -4.75
CA ASN A 120 -10.21 14.15 -3.36
C ASN A 120 -8.70 14.08 -3.12
N ALA A 121 -8.26 14.48 -1.91
CA ALA A 121 -6.89 14.27 -1.49
C ALA A 121 -6.51 12.78 -1.53
N LEU A 122 -5.44 12.46 -2.24
CA LEU A 122 -4.92 11.10 -2.33
C LEU A 122 -4.11 10.77 -1.06
N THR A 123 -4.53 9.72 -0.36
CA THR A 123 -3.99 9.35 0.96
C THR A 123 -3.20 8.04 0.94
N CYS A 124 -2.15 7.95 1.75
CA CYS A 124 -1.39 6.72 1.95
C CYS A 124 -1.67 6.07 3.31
N ASN A 125 -1.92 6.88 4.33
CA ASN A 125 -2.42 6.43 5.62
C ASN A 125 -3.57 7.34 6.05
N LYS A 126 -4.74 6.76 6.30
CA LYS A 126 -5.91 7.48 6.84
C LYS A 126 -5.91 7.51 8.37
N GLN A 127 -5.07 6.71 9.02
CA GLN A 127 -4.92 6.69 10.48
C GLN A 127 -3.95 7.79 10.92
N ASN A 128 -3.85 8.05 12.23
CA ASN A 128 -2.94 9.05 12.78
C ASN A 128 -1.51 8.47 12.92
N PRO A 129 -0.47 9.09 12.33
CA PRO A 129 -0.50 10.30 11.53
C PRO A 129 -0.96 10.06 10.09
N THR A 130 -1.84 10.95 9.62
CA THR A 130 -2.35 10.92 8.25
C THR A 130 -1.22 11.28 7.29
N THR A 131 -1.11 10.51 6.22
CA THR A 131 -0.12 10.75 5.15
C THR A 131 -0.80 10.73 3.79
N GLY A 132 -0.22 11.47 2.86
CA GLY A 132 -0.78 11.78 1.56
C GLY A 132 0.24 11.63 0.45
N ILE A 133 -0.26 11.57 -0.79
CA ILE A 133 0.56 11.51 -2.00
C ILE A 133 0.77 12.94 -2.50
N TYR A 134 2.04 13.34 -2.60
CA TYR A 134 2.45 14.66 -3.03
C TYR A 134 3.21 14.57 -4.35
N PHE A 135 2.96 15.54 -5.24
CA PHE A 135 3.72 15.73 -6.47
C PHE A 135 5.01 16.50 -6.19
N ASN A 136 6.11 16.10 -6.84
CA ASN A 136 7.38 16.81 -6.74
C ASN A 136 7.29 18.16 -7.45
N ALA A 137 7.24 19.23 -6.65
CA ALA A 137 7.11 20.60 -7.12
C ALA A 137 8.26 21.05 -8.03
N GLU A 138 9.43 20.39 -7.95
CA GLU A 138 10.56 20.68 -8.85
C GLU A 138 10.29 20.28 -10.31
N LEU A 139 9.36 19.34 -10.52
CA LEU A 139 8.95 18.87 -11.84
C LEU A 139 7.81 19.69 -12.44
N ALA A 140 7.10 20.49 -11.63
CA ALA A 140 5.92 21.22 -12.07
C ALA A 140 6.23 22.15 -13.25
N GLY A 141 5.45 22.04 -14.33
CA GLY A 141 5.64 22.82 -15.55
C GLY A 141 6.92 22.54 -16.34
N LYS A 142 7.74 21.57 -15.91
CA LYS A 142 8.98 21.19 -16.62
C LYS A 142 8.66 20.32 -17.83
N LYS A 143 9.47 20.39 -18.87
CA LYS A 143 9.23 19.59 -20.07
C LYS A 143 9.56 18.13 -19.82
N TRP A 144 8.79 17.25 -20.43
CA TRP A 144 9.04 15.81 -20.38
C TRP A 144 10.42 15.43 -20.94
N GLU A 145 10.86 16.15 -21.97
CA GLU A 145 12.11 15.90 -22.69
C GLU A 145 13.36 16.36 -21.95
N ASP A 146 13.24 17.26 -20.97
CA ASP A 146 14.38 17.80 -20.21
C ASP A 146 15.05 16.71 -19.34
N TYR A 147 14.35 15.60 -19.09
CA TYR A 147 14.82 14.51 -18.23
C TYR A 147 15.28 13.31 -19.06
N LYS A 148 16.59 13.26 -19.34
CA LYS A 148 17.21 12.15 -20.08
C LYS A 148 17.29 10.89 -19.23
N ASP A 149 17.77 11.03 -17.99
CA ASP A 149 17.73 9.95 -17.00
C ASP A 149 16.52 10.13 -16.10
N LYS A 150 15.59 9.18 -16.22
CA LYS A 150 14.31 9.18 -15.52
C LYS A 150 14.34 8.26 -14.30
N THR A 151 15.38 7.46 -14.12
CA THR A 151 15.36 6.31 -13.20
C THR A 151 15.40 6.68 -11.71
N ASP A 152 16.01 7.81 -11.36
CA ASP A 152 16.14 8.24 -9.96
C ASP A 152 15.36 9.51 -9.62
N MET A 153 14.65 10.07 -10.61
CA MET A 153 13.89 11.29 -10.40
C MET A 153 12.53 10.98 -9.80
N VAL A 154 12.34 11.37 -8.54
CA VAL A 154 11.08 11.16 -7.82
C VAL A 154 9.99 12.07 -8.37
N LEU A 155 8.91 11.44 -8.85
CA LEU A 155 7.73 12.08 -9.42
C LEU A 155 6.66 12.33 -8.35
N LEU A 156 6.31 11.27 -7.62
CA LEU A 156 5.38 11.32 -6.50
C LEU A 156 6.07 10.76 -5.26
N PHE A 157 5.67 11.24 -4.09
CA PHE A 157 6.15 10.72 -2.83
C PHE A 157 5.08 10.85 -1.77
N GLU A 158 5.17 10.03 -0.75
CA GLU A 158 4.36 10.16 0.43
C GLU A 158 4.89 11.27 1.36
N ASP A 159 4.02 12.08 1.98
CA ASP A 159 4.40 13.01 3.05
C ASP A 159 3.32 13.07 4.15
N LYS A 160 3.64 13.74 5.26
CA LYS A 160 2.69 14.04 6.35
C LYS A 160 1.60 15.00 5.86
N GLY A 161 0.37 14.73 6.29
CA GLY A 161 -0.82 15.48 5.87
C GLY A 161 -1.50 14.86 4.66
N SER A 162 -2.60 15.47 4.21
CA SER A 162 -3.31 15.05 3.00
C SER A 162 -4.00 16.26 2.39
N ASP A 163 -3.49 16.72 1.25
CA ASP A 163 -4.00 17.89 0.56
C ASP A 163 -4.39 17.52 -0.88
N LYS A 164 -5.53 18.02 -1.35
CA LYS A 164 -5.87 17.96 -2.78
C LYS A 164 -4.86 18.82 -3.54
N ASN A 165 -4.35 18.32 -4.67
CA ASN A 165 -3.23 18.93 -5.40
C ASN A 165 -1.99 19.17 -4.50
N GLY A 166 -1.77 18.33 -3.48
CA GLY A 166 -0.59 18.44 -2.64
C GLY A 166 0.68 18.37 -3.48
N ALA A 167 1.51 19.39 -3.40
CA ALA A 167 2.80 19.45 -4.09
C ALA A 167 3.87 20.04 -3.17
N ARG A 168 5.03 19.39 -3.11
CA ARG A 168 6.15 19.78 -2.24
C ARG A 168 7.47 19.49 -2.95
N VAL A 169 8.53 20.20 -2.56
CA VAL A 169 9.89 19.85 -2.99
C VAL A 169 10.26 18.53 -2.32
N PHE A 170 10.63 17.53 -3.13
CA PHE A 170 11.03 16.23 -2.61
C PHE A 170 12.28 16.35 -1.72
N LYS A 171 12.24 15.66 -0.58
CA LYS A 171 13.40 15.50 0.31
C LYS A 171 13.49 14.03 0.67
N LYS A 172 14.61 13.40 0.32
CA LYS A 172 14.88 12.00 0.69
C LYS A 172 14.80 11.88 2.20
N ARG A 173 13.96 10.96 2.68
CA ARG A 173 13.80 10.70 4.12
C ARG A 173 14.69 9.54 4.53
N THR A 174 15.21 9.65 5.75
CA THR A 174 15.95 8.58 6.42
C THR A 174 15.03 7.90 7.43
N GLY A 175 14.98 6.56 7.41
CA GLY A 175 14.18 5.75 8.33
C GLY A 175 12.70 5.59 7.93
N ASP A 176 11.93 4.94 8.79
CA ASP A 176 10.56 4.56 8.50
C ASP A 176 9.56 5.71 8.69
N SER A 177 8.42 5.60 8.00
CA SER A 177 7.26 6.44 8.27
C SER A 177 6.66 6.12 9.63
N ASP A 178 5.94 7.08 10.20
CA ASP A 178 5.17 6.87 11.42
C ASP A 178 3.90 6.03 11.18
N ALA A 179 3.59 5.68 9.92
CA ALA A 179 2.49 4.77 9.59
C ALA A 179 2.93 3.32 9.83
N THR A 180 2.02 2.53 10.41
CA THR A 180 2.30 1.13 10.74
C THR A 180 1.54 0.15 9.86
N VAL A 181 2.20 -0.94 9.51
CA VAL A 181 1.66 -2.11 8.82
C VAL A 181 1.90 -3.33 9.72
N PHE A 182 0.83 -4.02 10.11
CA PHE A 182 0.90 -5.14 11.07
C PHE A 182 1.61 -4.81 12.39
N GLY A 183 1.53 -3.55 12.84
CA GLY A 183 2.18 -3.08 14.07
C GLY A 183 3.64 -2.66 13.90
N GLU A 184 4.24 -2.87 12.73
CA GLU A 184 5.60 -2.42 12.40
C GLU A 184 5.54 -1.13 11.62
N LYS A 185 6.49 -0.21 11.86
CA LYS A 185 6.60 0.99 11.04
C LYS A 185 6.96 0.58 9.62
N ARG A 186 6.29 1.18 8.63
CA ARG A 186 6.65 0.95 7.23
C ARG A 186 7.50 2.09 6.68
N PRO A 187 8.38 1.82 5.73
CA PRO A 187 9.11 2.82 4.97
C PRO A 187 8.20 3.80 4.21
N TRP A 188 8.78 4.92 3.81
CA TRP A 188 8.13 5.93 2.97
C TRP A 188 8.00 5.43 1.53
N PHE A 189 6.86 5.72 0.90
CA PHE A 189 6.67 5.40 -0.51
C PHE A 189 7.16 6.53 -1.42
N GLU A 190 7.86 6.14 -2.47
CA GLU A 190 8.39 7.03 -3.51
C GLU A 190 8.04 6.40 -4.87
N PHE A 191 7.66 7.22 -5.85
CA PHE A 191 7.43 6.78 -7.23
C PHE A 191 8.26 7.63 -8.18
N THR A 192 9.11 6.99 -8.97
CA THR A 192 10.08 7.66 -9.85
C THR A 192 9.57 7.78 -11.28
N LEU A 193 10.19 8.66 -12.08
CA LEU A 193 9.86 8.81 -13.50
C LEU A 193 10.14 7.55 -14.33
N GLY A 194 11.10 6.73 -13.91
CA GLY A 194 11.51 5.50 -14.58
C GLY A 194 10.65 4.29 -14.24
N GLU A 195 9.91 4.33 -13.13
CA GLU A 195 9.00 3.26 -12.74
C GLU A 195 7.75 3.27 -13.61
N GLU A 196 7.37 2.11 -14.16
CA GLU A 196 6.07 1.90 -14.82
C GLU A 196 5.15 1.11 -13.90
N PHE A 197 3.90 1.55 -13.79
CA PHE A 197 2.90 0.82 -13.02
C PHE A 197 2.17 -0.16 -13.95
N ASP A 198 2.44 -1.44 -13.78
CA ASP A 198 1.64 -2.52 -14.37
C ASP A 198 0.59 -2.99 -13.34
N SER A 199 -0.68 -2.91 -13.70
CA SER A 199 -1.79 -3.30 -12.82
C SER A 199 -1.80 -4.81 -12.51
N MET A 200 -1.19 -5.64 -13.38
CA MET A 200 -1.12 -7.09 -13.21
C MET A 200 0.15 -7.56 -12.50
N ASN A 201 1.18 -6.72 -12.46
CA ASN A 201 2.47 -7.03 -11.88
C ASN A 201 2.83 -5.85 -10.99
N GLN A 202 2.28 -5.83 -9.77
CA GLN A 202 2.41 -4.72 -8.80
C GLN A 202 3.81 -4.10 -8.93
N GLY A 203 3.87 -2.96 -9.62
CA GLY A 203 5.15 -2.40 -10.07
C GLY A 203 6.11 -2.27 -8.89
N THR A 204 7.40 -2.47 -9.13
CA THR A 204 8.48 -2.21 -8.17
C THR A 204 8.44 -0.74 -7.76
N ILE A 205 7.63 -0.42 -6.75
CA ILE A 205 7.71 0.85 -6.04
C ILE A 205 8.95 0.72 -5.16
N LYS A 206 9.95 1.57 -5.39
CA LYS A 206 11.11 1.65 -4.51
C LYS A 206 10.63 1.99 -3.11
N VAL A 207 10.88 1.05 -2.21
CA VAL A 207 10.63 1.21 -0.79
C VAL A 207 11.94 1.66 -0.16
N ASN A 208 12.01 2.92 0.26
CA ASN A 208 13.20 3.44 0.90
C ASN A 208 13.26 2.96 2.35
N THR A 209 13.76 1.75 2.55
CA THR A 209 14.19 1.26 3.86
C THR A 209 15.52 1.95 4.16
N GLY A 210 15.56 2.89 5.08
CA GLY A 210 16.78 3.64 5.44
C GLY A 210 17.86 2.80 6.13
N SER A 211 18.14 1.58 5.65
CA SER A 211 19.30 0.79 6.06
C SER A 211 20.52 1.41 5.42
N SER A 212 21.31 2.10 6.24
CA SER A 212 22.66 2.51 5.93
C SER A 212 23.59 1.29 5.91
N ASP A 213 23.40 0.40 4.94
CA ASP A 213 24.30 -0.70 4.61
C ASP A 213 24.85 -0.51 3.18
N ASP A 214 25.26 0.71 2.84
CA ASP A 214 26.23 0.94 1.77
C ASP A 214 27.62 0.69 2.36
N GLU A 215 27.95 -0.59 2.60
CA GLU A 215 29.32 -1.03 2.79
C GLU A 215 29.97 -1.00 1.40
N GLU A 216 30.62 0.12 1.10
CA GLU A 216 31.50 0.35 -0.02
C GLU A 216 32.55 -0.79 -0.09
N PRO A 217 32.54 -1.66 -1.12
CA PRO A 217 33.66 -2.56 -1.30
C PRO A 217 34.86 -1.72 -1.73
N ALA A 218 35.84 -1.67 -0.83
CA ALA A 218 37.15 -1.11 -1.06
C ALA A 218 37.68 -1.52 -2.43
N SER A 219 38.09 -0.52 -3.20
CA SER A 219 38.82 -0.69 -4.44
C SER A 219 40.22 -1.20 -4.10
N ASP A 220 40.44 -2.50 -4.31
CA ASP A 220 41.78 -3.06 -4.33
C ASP A 220 42.51 -2.56 -5.57
N GLU A 221 43.59 -1.81 -5.30
CA GLU A 221 44.68 -1.52 -6.21
C GLU A 221 45.21 -2.81 -6.83
N GLU A 222 45.20 -2.92 -8.17
CA GLU A 222 46.17 -3.78 -8.85
C GLU A 222 46.99 -2.95 -9.83
N LYS A 223 48.25 -2.83 -9.44
CA LYS A 223 49.36 -2.16 -10.12
C LYS A 223 50.27 -3.27 -10.67
N SER A 224 50.45 -3.33 -11.98
CA SER A 224 51.65 -3.86 -12.64
C SER A 224 51.70 -3.26 -14.06
N ASP A 225 52.64 -2.36 -14.36
CA ASP A 225 53.95 -2.67 -14.99
C ASP A 225 53.77 -3.44 -16.31
N SER A 226 54.39 -3.13 -17.44
CA SER A 226 55.43 -2.18 -17.86
C SER A 226 55.73 -2.58 -19.31
N GLU A 227 55.92 -1.64 -20.25
CA GLU A 227 56.74 -1.75 -21.48
C GLU A 227 56.51 -0.45 -22.26
N GLU A 228 57.34 0.58 -22.09
CA GLU A 228 58.67 0.77 -22.69
C GLU A 228 58.67 0.66 -24.22
N GLY A 229 58.71 1.83 -24.85
CA GLY A 229 58.75 2.01 -26.30
C GLY A 229 59.11 3.46 -26.65
N THR A 230 60.37 3.81 -26.38
CA THR A 230 61.19 4.85 -27.03
C THR A 230 61.05 4.77 -28.57
N ASP A 231 61.16 5.80 -29.40
CA ASP A 231 61.90 7.07 -29.33
C ASP A 231 61.57 7.94 -30.57
N LYS A 232 61.93 9.24 -30.49
CA LYS A 232 62.20 10.25 -31.56
C LYS A 232 61.02 10.80 -32.40
N ALA A 233 60.67 12.10 -32.37
CA ALA A 233 61.41 13.38 -32.56
C ALA A 233 61.53 13.83 -34.03
N GLU A 234 60.87 14.93 -34.38
CA GLU A 234 61.30 16.07 -35.24
C GLU A 234 60.12 17.10 -35.26
N THR A 235 60.23 18.34 -34.74
CA THR A 235 60.63 19.62 -35.42
C THR A 235 59.97 19.81 -36.80
N GLU A 236 59.42 20.94 -37.25
CA GLU A 236 59.46 22.38 -36.90
C GLU A 236 58.37 23.10 -37.76
N SER A 237 57.95 24.31 -37.37
CA SER A 237 57.46 25.47 -38.18
C SER A 237 56.95 25.26 -39.64
N VAL A 238 55.78 25.80 -40.06
CA VAL A 238 55.36 27.22 -40.22
C VAL A 238 53.84 27.28 -40.32
#